data_AF-A0A2R6EL88-F1
#
_entry.id   AF-A0A2R6EL88-F1
#
_cell.length_a   1.000
_cell.length_b   1.000
_cell.length_c   1.000
_cell.angle_alpha   90.00
_cell.angle_beta   90.00
_cell.angle_gamma   90.00
#
_symmetry.space_group_name_H-M   'P 1'
#
loop_
_entity.id
_entity.type
_entity.pdbx_description
1 polymer ?
#
loop_
_entity_poly.entity_id
_entity_poly.type
_entity_poly.pdbx_seq_one_letter_code
_entity_poly.pdbx_strand_id
1 'polypeptide(L)'
;MAGAAAATVAAAGASGSAKAASYDTITVPAGSTKVIRVGSGETFENKLIDITASGAHIKVLTEGTGWTIRNIGVKGANDDTSDTYGCFYLRAEEGGEGLFENVYLGDGGGARTYHAAVSGYGNAGHVTVRNVNVQKWGADGMYLSQPGVDANLPEQGGTFTVENCFAKNNNIENIRIGTPGSVIRNCTVHVEGRHAVNANESGQKNPRGIWLKEQPGLTVEDCDVKINGADAIFASAGGEGVVKNSRIDGSIGGPVETQNVSGDPDLTPPEGVPMTAEAAAKGEIGSTDSDSSTTTEEETDDQQGSLFELVSGADTSQVKYEFTVEGSVSKRTAASGDAPVSETSDSVTDNDDGTVTVTGVAGNGYGDAYYVEGSITSMDVDESKWTLRLDGEEVTVADLTGTESDDGTDEQLPNMLVIDGNDSPNAVSTYTFTVSGSAEKTAEAGSTNSYDTVADGEIAGRVIGGTDAYRFSGDITGFSLDGPASVRVEET
;
A
#
# COMPACT_ATOMS: atom_id res chain seq x y z
N MET A 1 18.13 -63.76 -5.90
CA MET A 1 17.00 -63.59 -4.96
C MET A 1 17.56 -63.19 -3.61
N ALA A 2 17.53 -61.90 -3.31
CA ALA A 2 17.67 -61.32 -1.98
C ALA A 2 16.99 -59.95 -2.06
N GLY A 3 15.83 -59.82 -1.40
CA GLY A 3 14.99 -58.64 -1.46
C GLY A 3 15.53 -57.53 -0.56
N ALA A 4 15.54 -56.31 -1.08
CA ALA A 4 15.77 -55.09 -0.31
C ALA A 4 14.47 -54.69 0.39
N ALA A 5 14.53 -54.55 1.72
CA ALA A 5 13.44 -54.05 2.53
C ALA A 5 13.30 -52.53 2.31
N ALA A 6 12.14 -52.12 1.80
CA ALA A 6 11.72 -50.73 1.79
C ALA A 6 11.29 -50.32 3.21
N ALA A 7 11.95 -49.32 3.78
CA ALA A 7 11.50 -48.67 4.99
C ALA A 7 10.38 -47.68 4.62
N THR A 8 9.13 -48.05 4.90
CA THR A 8 7.97 -47.16 4.83
C THR A 8 7.98 -46.23 6.04
N VAL A 9 8.24 -44.94 5.82
CA VAL A 9 7.96 -43.89 6.80
C VAL A 9 6.46 -43.62 6.76
N ALA A 10 5.75 -44.03 7.81
CA ALA A 10 4.36 -43.65 8.01
C ALA A 10 4.33 -42.18 8.42
N ALA A 11 3.93 -41.29 7.51
CA ALA A 11 3.56 -39.92 7.83
C ALA A 11 2.23 -39.96 8.61
N ALA A 12 2.30 -39.78 9.92
CA ALA A 12 1.13 -39.51 10.73
C ALA A 12 0.69 -38.06 10.42
N GLY A 13 -0.46 -37.92 9.76
CA GLY A 13 -1.11 -36.64 9.55
C GLY A 13 -1.46 -35.99 10.89
N ALA A 14 -0.76 -34.90 11.19
CA ALA A 14 -1.21 -33.91 12.15
C ALA A 14 -1.66 -32.70 11.34
N SER A 15 -2.96 -32.57 11.11
CA SER A 15 -3.59 -31.31 10.72
C SER A 15 -3.57 -30.37 11.91
N GLY A 16 -2.39 -29.85 12.23
CA GLY A 16 -2.22 -28.71 13.11
C GLY A 16 -2.47 -27.46 12.29
N SER A 17 -3.56 -26.74 12.57
CA SER A 17 -3.67 -25.34 12.17
C SER A 17 -2.41 -24.63 12.66
N ALA A 18 -1.56 -24.19 11.73
CA ALA A 18 -0.26 -23.61 12.05
C ALA A 18 -0.52 -22.30 12.80
N LYS A 19 -0.34 -22.34 14.12
CA LYS A 19 -0.36 -21.13 14.95
C LYS A 19 0.70 -20.18 14.39
N ALA A 20 0.31 -18.94 14.05
CA ALA A 20 1.25 -17.90 13.62
C ALA A 20 2.48 -17.89 14.54
N ALA A 21 3.68 -17.90 13.96
CA ALA A 21 4.88 -17.91 14.78
C ALA A 21 4.98 -16.57 15.53
N SER A 22 5.25 -16.63 16.84
CA SER A 22 5.67 -15.43 17.56
C SER A 22 7.01 -14.97 17.00
N TYR A 23 7.10 -13.71 16.58
CA TYR A 23 8.35 -13.11 16.12
C TYR A 23 8.99 -12.26 17.22
N ASP A 24 10.31 -12.09 17.14
CA ASP A 24 11.01 -11.11 17.98
C ASP A 24 11.19 -9.79 17.22
N THR A 25 11.10 -8.67 17.92
CA THR A 25 11.39 -7.36 17.33
C THR A 25 12.83 -6.94 17.58
N ILE A 26 13.53 -6.50 16.53
CA ILE A 26 14.86 -5.87 16.59
C ILE A 26 14.68 -4.40 16.19
N THR A 27 14.58 -3.51 17.18
CA THR A 27 14.56 -2.07 16.93
C THR A 27 15.98 -1.53 16.78
N VAL A 28 16.24 -0.87 15.65
CA VAL A 28 17.53 -0.25 15.35
C VAL A 28 17.46 1.25 15.68
N PRO A 29 18.29 1.75 16.60
CA PRO A 29 18.30 3.18 16.95
C PRO A 29 18.66 4.09 15.78
N ALA A 30 18.23 5.36 15.87
CA ALA A 30 18.59 6.40 14.92
C ALA A 30 20.11 6.52 14.71
N GLY A 31 20.54 6.67 13.46
CA GLY A 31 21.93 6.82 13.05
C GLY A 31 22.81 5.61 13.36
N SER A 32 22.23 4.43 13.55
CA SER A 32 22.96 3.22 13.91
C SER A 32 22.73 2.07 12.93
N THR A 33 23.76 1.24 12.78
CA THR A 33 23.68 0.02 11.98
C THR A 33 23.67 -1.21 12.88
N LYS A 34 22.63 -2.04 12.76
CA LYS A 34 22.63 -3.39 13.34
C LYS A 34 23.29 -4.36 12.36
N VAL A 35 24.41 -4.94 12.77
CA VAL A 35 25.07 -6.03 12.02
C VAL A 35 24.66 -7.39 12.59
N ILE A 36 24.22 -8.29 11.71
CA ILE A 36 23.86 -9.67 12.03
C ILE A 36 24.71 -10.59 11.16
N ARG A 37 25.22 -11.68 11.74
CA ARG A 37 25.99 -12.70 11.03
C ARG A 37 25.26 -14.02 11.16
N VAL A 38 25.11 -14.73 10.04
CA VAL A 38 24.49 -16.05 9.97
C VAL A 38 25.52 -17.00 9.35
N GLY A 39 26.07 -17.88 10.16
CA GLY A 39 27.13 -18.81 9.79
C GLY A 39 26.60 -20.17 9.28
N SER A 40 27.52 -21.09 9.03
CA SER A 40 27.19 -22.44 8.54
C SER A 40 26.16 -23.15 9.43
N GLY A 41 25.09 -23.67 8.81
CA GLY A 41 24.03 -24.41 9.49
C GLY A 41 23.15 -23.58 10.42
N GLU A 42 23.35 -22.26 10.51
CA GLU A 42 22.56 -21.40 11.38
C GLU A 42 21.24 -20.98 10.71
N THR A 43 20.20 -20.83 11.54
CA THR A 43 18.92 -20.27 11.12
C THR A 43 18.67 -18.93 11.82
N PHE A 44 18.40 -17.90 11.04
CA PHE A 44 17.94 -16.60 11.51
C PHE A 44 16.50 -16.39 11.05
N GLU A 45 15.54 -16.50 11.96
CA GLU A 45 14.12 -16.52 11.59
C GLU A 45 13.16 -15.83 12.55
N ASN A 46 11.96 -15.54 12.03
CA ASN A 46 10.82 -14.94 12.74
C ASN A 46 11.23 -13.64 13.44
N LYS A 47 11.60 -12.64 12.62
CA LYS A 47 12.05 -11.33 13.11
C LYS A 47 11.31 -10.20 12.41
N LEU A 48 10.82 -9.26 13.21
CA LEU A 48 10.46 -7.93 12.76
C LEU A 48 11.66 -7.01 13.05
N ILE A 49 12.32 -6.52 12.02
CA ILE A 49 13.46 -5.60 12.13
C ILE A 49 12.93 -4.19 11.85
N ASP A 50 12.88 -3.37 12.90
CA ASP A 50 12.38 -2.00 12.83
C ASP A 50 13.53 -1.03 12.60
N ILE A 51 13.58 -0.44 11.40
CA ILE A 51 14.50 0.60 10.96
C ILE A 51 13.77 1.94 10.71
N THR A 52 12.63 2.17 11.35
CA THR A 52 11.85 3.43 11.17
C THR A 52 12.55 4.68 11.71
N ALA A 53 13.54 4.52 12.60
CA ALA A 53 14.33 5.63 13.11
C ALA A 53 15.30 6.16 12.03
N SER A 54 15.42 7.49 11.89
CA SER A 54 16.26 8.07 10.83
C SER A 54 17.73 7.64 10.95
N GLY A 55 18.31 7.22 9.83
CA GLY A 55 19.66 6.68 9.70
C GLY A 55 19.83 5.29 10.32
N ALA A 56 18.74 4.59 10.65
CA ALA A 56 18.80 3.21 11.11
C ALA A 56 19.01 2.26 9.94
N HIS A 57 19.97 1.34 10.07
CA HIS A 57 20.29 0.37 9.01
C HIS A 57 20.44 -1.04 9.56
N ILE A 58 20.08 -2.02 8.75
CA ILE A 58 20.31 -3.44 9.01
C ILE A 58 21.32 -3.98 8.00
N LYS A 59 22.32 -4.73 8.49
CA LYS A 59 23.28 -5.44 7.66
C LYS A 59 23.38 -6.90 8.09
N VAL A 60 22.80 -7.79 7.30
CA VAL A 60 22.84 -9.24 7.51
C VAL A 60 23.89 -9.85 6.59
N LEU A 61 24.85 -10.58 7.17
CA LEU A 61 25.96 -11.20 6.48
C LEU A 61 25.84 -12.72 6.61
N THR A 62 25.69 -13.43 5.49
CA THR A 62 25.77 -14.88 5.49
C THR A 62 27.20 -15.33 5.15
N GLU A 63 27.68 -16.33 5.86
CA GLU A 63 29.00 -16.95 5.68
C GLU A 63 28.86 -18.46 5.82
N GLY A 64 29.67 -19.23 5.10
CA GLY A 64 29.60 -20.69 5.16
C GLY A 64 28.48 -21.31 4.33
N THR A 65 27.97 -22.47 4.76
CA THR A 65 27.00 -23.29 4.01
C THR A 65 25.89 -23.85 4.89
N GLY A 66 24.73 -24.13 4.31
CA GLY A 66 23.56 -24.67 5.01
C GLY A 66 22.84 -23.65 5.91
N TRP A 67 23.09 -22.35 5.74
CA TRP A 67 22.41 -21.31 6.51
C TRP A 67 20.98 -21.08 5.99
N THR A 68 20.10 -20.60 6.88
CA THR A 68 18.73 -20.22 6.56
C THR A 68 18.41 -18.84 7.13
N ILE A 69 17.83 -17.98 6.31
CA ILE A 69 17.15 -16.75 6.71
C ILE A 69 15.69 -16.91 6.29
N ARG A 70 14.77 -16.85 7.25
CA ARG A 70 13.35 -17.14 7.02
C ARG A 70 12.44 -16.18 7.79
N ASN A 71 11.32 -15.78 7.22
CA ASN A 71 10.27 -15.05 7.93
C ASN A 71 10.81 -13.76 8.57
N ILE A 72 11.33 -12.88 7.72
CA ILE A 72 11.95 -11.62 8.15
C ILE A 72 11.17 -10.45 7.56
N GLY A 73 10.62 -9.62 8.43
CA GLY A 73 10.04 -8.33 8.04
C GLY A 73 10.99 -7.19 8.34
N VAL A 74 11.34 -6.37 7.35
CA VAL A 74 12.00 -5.09 7.60
C VAL A 74 10.97 -3.97 7.52
N LYS A 75 10.73 -3.31 8.65
CA LYS A 75 9.80 -2.19 8.81
C LYS A 75 10.56 -0.87 8.77
N GLY A 76 10.10 0.06 7.95
CA GLY A 76 10.73 1.35 7.69
C GLY A 76 11.55 1.35 6.39
N ALA A 77 11.55 2.50 5.73
CA ALA A 77 12.37 2.73 4.55
C ALA A 77 13.82 3.04 4.96
N ASN A 78 14.79 2.37 4.36
CA ASN A 78 16.20 2.65 4.59
C ASN A 78 16.54 4.08 4.11
N ASP A 79 17.01 4.95 4.99
CA ASP A 79 17.49 6.30 4.66
C ASP A 79 19.00 6.47 4.92
N ASP A 80 19.70 5.38 5.23
CA ASP A 80 21.14 5.39 5.48
C ASP A 80 21.93 5.46 4.16
N THR A 81 22.73 6.51 4.05
CA THR A 81 23.61 6.78 2.89
C THR A 81 25.09 6.57 3.21
N SER A 82 25.43 6.03 4.39
CA SER A 82 26.79 5.92 4.92
C SER A 82 27.64 4.76 4.34
N ASP A 83 27.43 4.41 3.06
CA ASP A 83 28.18 3.38 2.31
C ASP A 83 27.99 1.94 2.84
N THR A 84 26.78 1.60 3.29
CA THR A 84 26.48 0.25 3.79
C THR A 84 26.41 -0.82 2.70
N TYR A 85 26.41 -0.42 1.42
CA TYR A 85 26.40 -1.21 0.17
C TYR A 85 25.23 -2.21 0.01
N GLY A 86 24.58 -2.66 1.09
CA GLY A 86 23.28 -3.33 1.03
C GLY A 86 22.79 -3.82 2.39
N CYS A 87 21.55 -4.32 2.44
CA CYS A 87 20.96 -4.86 3.67
C CYS A 87 21.27 -6.34 3.88
N PHE A 88 21.08 -7.18 2.87
CA PHE A 88 21.31 -8.63 2.97
C PHE A 88 22.42 -9.08 2.03
N TYR A 89 23.44 -9.72 2.58
CA TYR A 89 24.53 -10.31 1.81
C TYR A 89 24.35 -11.82 1.73
N LEU A 90 23.96 -12.30 0.55
CA LEU A 90 23.55 -13.68 0.28
C LEU A 90 24.69 -14.45 -0.38
N ARG A 91 25.43 -15.21 0.43
CA ARG A 91 26.65 -15.95 0.04
C ARG A 91 26.66 -17.32 0.64
N ALA A 92 26.99 -18.32 -0.17
CA ALA A 92 27.35 -19.67 0.24
C ALA A 92 28.75 -20.01 -0.29
N GLU A 93 29.48 -20.84 0.45
CA GLU A 93 30.78 -21.38 -0.01
C GLU A 93 30.61 -22.43 -1.12
N GLU A 94 31.70 -22.73 -1.82
CA GLU A 94 31.74 -23.69 -2.93
C GLU A 94 31.11 -25.04 -2.55
N GLY A 95 30.18 -25.52 -3.39
CA GLY A 95 29.46 -26.77 -3.17
C GLY A 95 28.43 -26.74 -2.04
N GLY A 96 28.23 -25.58 -1.39
CA GLY A 96 27.23 -25.37 -0.36
C GLY A 96 25.95 -24.72 -0.85
N GLU A 97 24.97 -24.66 0.05
CA GLU A 97 23.66 -24.08 -0.20
C GLU A 97 23.31 -23.02 0.85
N GLY A 98 22.44 -22.07 0.51
CA GLY A 98 21.84 -21.11 1.42
C GLY A 98 20.39 -20.83 1.06
N LEU A 99 19.56 -20.53 2.06
CA LEU A 99 18.13 -20.28 1.87
C LEU A 99 17.73 -18.91 2.42
N PHE A 100 17.17 -18.07 1.56
CA PHE A 100 16.61 -16.77 1.91
C PHE A 100 15.14 -16.73 1.51
N GLU A 101 14.24 -16.82 2.50
CA GLU A 101 12.82 -17.03 2.22
C GLU A 101 11.84 -16.22 3.09
N ASN A 102 10.68 -15.90 2.51
CA ASN A 102 9.58 -15.21 3.20
C ASN A 102 10.07 -13.90 3.83
N VAL A 103 10.63 -13.03 3.00
CA VAL A 103 11.26 -11.78 3.45
C VAL A 103 10.55 -10.58 2.84
N TYR A 104 10.25 -9.59 3.68
CA TYR A 104 9.69 -8.31 3.26
C TYR A 104 10.70 -7.17 3.37
N LEU A 105 10.93 -6.51 2.24
CA LEU A 105 11.77 -5.33 2.02
C LEU A 105 10.99 -4.27 1.21
N GLY A 106 9.66 -4.25 1.34
CA GLY A 106 8.75 -3.44 0.51
C GLY A 106 8.59 -1.98 0.93
N ASP A 107 9.02 -1.62 2.15
CA ASP A 107 9.09 -0.22 2.59
C ASP A 107 10.20 0.55 1.85
N GLY A 108 11.20 -0.17 1.35
CA GLY A 108 12.20 0.30 0.40
C GLY A 108 13.33 1.12 0.99
N GLY A 109 13.85 2.05 0.19
CA GLY A 109 14.92 2.94 0.61
C GLY A 109 14.86 4.28 -0.09
N GLY A 110 15.44 5.30 0.54
CA GLY A 110 15.50 6.67 0.03
C GLY A 110 16.39 6.82 -1.20
N ALA A 111 16.54 8.06 -1.66
CA ALA A 111 17.51 8.38 -2.70
C ALA A 111 18.93 8.06 -2.21
N ARG A 112 19.75 7.49 -3.11
CA ARG A 112 21.16 7.17 -2.88
C ARG A 112 21.39 6.07 -1.83
N THR A 113 20.35 5.37 -1.39
CA THR A 113 20.53 4.14 -0.61
C THR A 113 20.87 2.99 -1.54
N TYR A 114 21.69 2.06 -1.06
CA TYR A 114 22.22 0.96 -1.84
C TYR A 114 21.22 -0.21 -1.98
N HIS A 115 21.70 -1.44 -2.10
CA HIS A 115 20.93 -2.60 -2.54
C HIS A 115 20.09 -3.23 -1.42
N ALA A 116 18.92 -3.79 -1.74
CA ALA A 116 18.13 -4.53 -0.76
C ALA A 116 18.81 -5.86 -0.39
N ALA A 117 19.01 -6.71 -1.41
CA ALA A 117 19.74 -7.97 -1.31
C ALA A 117 20.87 -8.01 -2.34
N VAL A 118 22.04 -8.48 -1.92
CA VAL A 118 23.26 -8.46 -2.71
C VAL A 118 24.04 -9.74 -2.49
N SER A 119 24.62 -10.31 -3.53
CA SER A 119 25.52 -11.45 -3.39
C SER A 119 26.92 -11.02 -2.95
N GLY A 120 27.48 -9.95 -3.52
CA GLY A 120 28.92 -9.70 -3.39
C GLY A 120 29.71 -10.63 -4.30
N TYR A 121 31.02 -10.40 -4.40
CA TYR A 121 31.91 -11.30 -5.13
C TYR A 121 32.00 -12.69 -4.48
N GLY A 122 31.96 -12.79 -3.16
CA GLY A 122 32.28 -14.03 -2.41
C GLY A 122 31.19 -15.11 -2.35
N ASN A 123 30.33 -15.26 -3.36
CA ASN A 123 29.39 -16.39 -3.42
C ASN A 123 29.91 -17.43 -4.43
N ALA A 124 30.21 -18.63 -3.94
CA ALA A 124 30.66 -19.78 -4.75
C ALA A 124 29.69 -20.97 -4.69
N GLY A 125 28.70 -20.93 -3.79
CA GLY A 125 27.66 -21.93 -3.64
C GLY A 125 26.34 -21.56 -4.32
N HIS A 126 25.30 -22.34 -4.06
CA HIS A 126 23.95 -22.08 -4.53
C HIS A 126 23.13 -21.36 -3.46
N VAL A 127 22.34 -20.35 -3.85
CA VAL A 127 21.39 -19.69 -2.94
C VAL A 127 20.00 -19.70 -3.54
N THR A 128 19.04 -20.23 -2.80
CA THR A 128 17.61 -20.12 -3.12
C THR A 128 17.05 -18.85 -2.45
N VAL A 129 16.44 -18.01 -3.27
CA VAL A 129 15.70 -16.81 -2.89
C VAL A 129 14.24 -17.06 -3.22
N ARG A 130 13.37 -17.15 -2.22
CA ARG A 130 11.95 -17.46 -2.47
C ARG A 130 10.98 -16.65 -1.62
N ASN A 131 9.81 -16.34 -2.15
CA ASN A 131 8.77 -15.62 -1.41
C ASN A 131 9.28 -14.28 -0.84
N VAL A 132 9.99 -13.51 -1.68
CA VAL A 132 10.58 -12.23 -1.27
C VAL A 132 9.83 -11.08 -1.91
N ASN A 133 9.51 -10.08 -1.11
CA ASN A 133 8.94 -8.82 -1.54
C ASN A 133 9.99 -7.71 -1.43
N VAL A 134 10.36 -7.09 -2.55
CA VAL A 134 11.37 -6.02 -2.59
C VAL A 134 10.87 -4.84 -3.41
N GLN A 135 10.77 -3.66 -2.79
CA GLN A 135 10.21 -2.50 -3.50
C GLN A 135 10.90 -1.19 -3.18
N LYS A 136 10.83 -0.24 -4.12
CA LYS A 136 11.16 1.18 -3.91
C LYS A 136 12.62 1.47 -3.50
N TRP A 137 13.57 0.59 -3.83
CA TRP A 137 14.98 0.81 -3.54
C TRP A 137 15.64 1.79 -4.53
N GLY A 138 16.49 2.68 -4.01
CA GLY A 138 17.22 3.67 -4.80
C GLY A 138 18.37 3.08 -5.64
N ALA A 139 18.97 1.99 -5.16
CA ALA A 139 19.81 1.06 -5.91
C ALA A 139 19.10 -0.32 -6.03
N ASP A 140 19.80 -1.30 -6.57
CA ASP A 140 19.19 -2.55 -7.05
C ASP A 140 18.37 -3.31 -5.99
N GLY A 141 17.22 -3.86 -6.39
CA GLY A 141 16.40 -4.69 -5.51
C GLY A 141 17.15 -5.96 -5.12
N MET A 142 17.41 -6.83 -6.11
CA MET A 142 18.20 -8.05 -5.94
C MET A 142 19.41 -8.04 -6.88
N TYR A 143 20.58 -7.73 -6.33
CA TYR A 143 21.85 -7.68 -7.03
C TYR A 143 22.63 -9.00 -6.89
N LEU A 144 22.32 -9.98 -7.72
CA LEU A 144 22.82 -11.35 -7.57
C LEU A 144 23.78 -11.80 -8.68
N SER A 145 24.29 -10.87 -9.51
CA SER A 145 25.17 -11.22 -10.63
C SER A 145 26.66 -11.18 -10.35
N GLN A 146 27.10 -10.57 -9.26
CA GLN A 146 28.54 -10.36 -8.97
C GLN A 146 29.41 -11.63 -9.05
N PRO A 147 28.95 -12.81 -8.60
CA PRO A 147 29.69 -14.06 -8.75
C PRO A 147 29.99 -14.47 -10.19
N GLY A 148 29.29 -13.88 -11.17
CA GLY A 148 29.51 -14.11 -12.58
C GLY A 148 30.68 -13.31 -13.18
N VAL A 149 31.23 -12.32 -12.47
CA VAL A 149 32.22 -11.38 -13.03
C VAL A 149 33.52 -12.08 -13.43
N ASP A 150 34.03 -13.00 -12.62
CA ASP A 150 35.20 -13.81 -12.96
C ASP A 150 34.99 -15.28 -12.53
N ALA A 151 34.57 -16.09 -13.50
CA ALA A 151 34.36 -17.53 -13.33
C ALA A 151 35.61 -18.31 -12.90
N ASN A 152 36.81 -17.73 -12.99
CA ASN A 152 38.06 -18.42 -12.71
C ASN A 152 38.55 -18.22 -11.27
N LEU A 153 37.88 -17.39 -10.48
CA LEU A 153 38.24 -17.18 -9.08
C LEU A 153 37.52 -18.19 -8.17
N PRO A 154 38.23 -18.86 -7.25
CA PRO A 154 37.67 -19.93 -6.41
C PRO A 154 36.59 -19.47 -5.43
N GLU A 155 36.46 -18.16 -5.20
CA GLU A 155 35.44 -17.58 -4.32
C GLU A 155 34.23 -17.02 -5.10
N GLN A 156 34.14 -17.32 -6.40
CA GLN A 156 33.08 -16.87 -7.33
C GLN A 156 32.39 -18.06 -8.00
N GLY A 157 31.44 -17.79 -8.92
CA GLY A 157 30.73 -18.83 -9.65
C GLY A 157 29.53 -19.44 -8.92
N GLY A 158 29.11 -18.83 -7.80
CA GLY A 158 27.89 -19.22 -7.11
C GLY A 158 26.63 -18.87 -7.92
N THR A 159 25.59 -19.70 -7.80
CA THR A 159 24.36 -19.62 -8.58
C THR A 159 23.17 -19.22 -7.71
N PHE A 160 22.11 -18.74 -8.37
CA PHE A 160 20.87 -18.34 -7.70
C PHE A 160 19.66 -19.00 -8.34
N THR A 161 18.72 -19.46 -7.52
CA THR A 161 17.33 -19.66 -7.91
C THR A 161 16.50 -18.59 -7.22
N VAL A 162 15.91 -17.69 -8.00
CA VAL A 162 14.96 -16.68 -7.53
C VAL A 162 13.57 -17.14 -7.94
N GLU A 163 12.72 -17.49 -6.98
CA GLU A 163 11.40 -18.04 -7.27
C GLU A 163 10.30 -17.40 -6.42
N ASN A 164 9.09 -17.28 -6.97
CA ASN A 164 7.94 -16.72 -6.24
C ASN A 164 8.27 -15.38 -5.56
N CYS A 165 8.82 -14.41 -6.30
CA CYS A 165 9.19 -13.11 -5.72
C CYS A 165 8.39 -11.97 -6.37
N PHE A 166 8.12 -10.93 -5.58
CA PHE A 166 7.52 -9.68 -6.04
C PHE A 166 8.55 -8.56 -5.97
N ALA A 167 8.82 -7.92 -7.10
CA ALA A 167 9.76 -6.81 -7.16
C ALA A 167 9.12 -5.59 -7.84
N LYS A 168 9.04 -4.46 -7.13
CA LYS A 168 8.35 -3.26 -7.64
C LYS A 168 9.15 -1.97 -7.47
N ASN A 169 9.22 -1.15 -8.52
CA ASN A 169 9.77 0.22 -8.45
C ASN A 169 11.19 0.32 -7.84
N ASN A 170 12.03 -0.69 -8.05
CA ASN A 170 13.45 -0.60 -7.70
C ASN A 170 14.25 0.00 -8.86
N ASN A 171 15.38 0.62 -8.54
CA ASN A 171 16.29 1.25 -9.50
C ASN A 171 17.71 0.86 -9.11
N ILE A 172 18.67 0.40 -9.90
CA ILE A 172 18.76 0.38 -11.36
C ILE A 172 18.07 -0.86 -11.95
N GLU A 173 17.81 -1.89 -11.16
CA GLU A 173 16.92 -2.97 -11.55
C GLU A 173 16.21 -3.61 -10.38
N ASN A 174 15.25 -4.45 -10.71
CA ASN A 174 14.49 -5.22 -9.76
C ASN A 174 15.17 -6.55 -9.44
N ILE A 175 15.59 -7.30 -10.47
CA ILE A 175 16.27 -8.61 -10.29
C ILE A 175 17.44 -8.73 -11.25
N ARG A 176 18.63 -9.04 -10.74
CA ARG A 176 19.84 -9.26 -11.54
C ARG A 176 20.49 -10.59 -11.19
N ILE A 177 20.76 -11.43 -12.19
CA ILE A 177 21.54 -12.67 -12.05
C ILE A 177 22.67 -12.71 -13.08
N GLY A 178 23.71 -13.51 -12.86
CA GLY A 178 24.82 -13.53 -13.82
C GLY A 178 25.75 -14.73 -13.84
N THR A 179 25.39 -15.82 -13.17
CA THR A 179 26.18 -17.05 -13.19
C THR A 179 25.42 -18.13 -13.98
N PRO A 180 26.07 -18.90 -14.88
CA PRO A 180 25.41 -19.93 -15.67
C PRO A 180 24.62 -20.92 -14.81
N GLY A 181 23.41 -21.27 -15.25
CA GLY A 181 22.50 -22.14 -14.47
C GLY A 181 21.67 -21.40 -13.42
N SER A 182 21.83 -20.08 -13.26
CA SER A 182 20.93 -19.29 -12.43
C SER A 182 19.57 -19.08 -13.11
N VAL A 183 18.50 -19.09 -12.31
CA VAL A 183 17.11 -19.06 -12.77
C VAL A 183 16.31 -18.02 -12.01
N ILE A 184 15.48 -17.27 -12.73
CA ILE A 184 14.37 -16.48 -12.17
C ILE A 184 13.08 -17.14 -12.63
N ARG A 185 12.22 -17.55 -11.71
CA ARG A 185 10.96 -18.23 -12.05
C ARG A 185 9.76 -17.72 -11.26
N ASN A 186 8.57 -17.74 -11.85
CA ASN A 186 7.33 -17.40 -11.14
C ASN A 186 7.42 -16.09 -10.34
N CYS A 187 8.03 -15.06 -10.93
CA CYS A 187 8.22 -13.77 -10.29
C CYS A 187 7.39 -12.70 -11.01
N THR A 188 6.88 -11.75 -10.23
CA THR A 188 6.18 -10.57 -10.75
C THR A 188 7.06 -9.34 -10.57
N VAL A 189 7.35 -8.64 -11.66
CA VAL A 189 8.24 -7.47 -11.69
C VAL A 189 7.52 -6.28 -12.32
N HIS A 190 7.33 -5.20 -11.57
CA HIS A 190 6.59 -4.04 -12.05
C HIS A 190 7.32 -2.71 -11.78
N VAL A 191 7.43 -1.88 -12.80
CA VAL A 191 7.91 -0.49 -12.67
C VAL A 191 6.92 0.44 -13.36
N GLU A 192 6.34 1.35 -12.57
CA GLU A 192 5.32 2.30 -13.03
C GLU A 192 5.94 3.42 -13.88
N GLY A 193 7.22 3.72 -13.67
CA GLY A 193 7.96 4.70 -14.45
C GLY A 193 9.21 5.20 -13.72
N ARG A 194 10.03 6.00 -14.43
CA ARG A 194 11.18 6.69 -13.80
C ARG A 194 10.77 7.66 -12.68
N HIS A 195 9.50 8.09 -12.64
CA HIS A 195 8.97 8.97 -11.59
C HIS A 195 8.74 8.21 -10.29
N ALA A 196 8.47 6.91 -10.36
CA ALA A 196 8.10 6.06 -9.22
C ALA A 196 9.30 5.49 -8.45
N VAL A 197 10.53 5.75 -8.92
CA VAL A 197 11.75 5.20 -8.31
C VAL A 197 12.65 6.29 -7.73
N ASN A 198 13.39 5.92 -6.69
CA ASN A 198 14.46 6.74 -6.14
C ASN A 198 15.70 6.72 -7.04
N ALA A 199 16.51 7.78 -6.98
CA ALA A 199 17.77 7.83 -7.73
C ALA A 199 18.86 7.06 -6.98
N ASN A 200 19.76 6.41 -7.72
CA ASN A 200 20.91 5.71 -7.12
C ASN A 200 21.97 6.69 -6.59
N GLU A 201 23.08 6.17 -6.06
CA GLU A 201 24.20 6.94 -5.52
C GLU A 201 24.83 7.90 -6.53
N SER A 202 24.74 7.56 -7.82
CA SER A 202 25.21 8.37 -8.96
C SER A 202 24.15 9.35 -9.49
N GLY A 203 22.94 9.38 -8.90
CA GLY A 203 21.83 10.22 -9.33
C GLY A 203 21.04 9.69 -10.53
N GLN A 204 21.32 8.45 -10.97
CA GLN A 204 20.68 7.81 -12.12
C GLN A 204 19.31 7.22 -11.74
N LYS A 205 18.33 7.41 -12.63
CA LYS A 205 17.04 6.72 -12.63
C LYS A 205 16.86 5.93 -13.93
N ASN A 206 17.12 4.63 -13.87
CA ASN A 206 17.03 3.70 -14.98
C ASN A 206 16.50 2.34 -14.49
N PRO A 207 15.22 2.26 -14.08
CA PRO A 207 14.66 1.13 -13.35
C PRO A 207 14.29 -0.05 -14.25
N ARG A 208 15.28 -0.88 -14.62
CA ARG A 208 15.05 -2.08 -15.44
C ARG A 208 14.26 -3.14 -14.67
N GLY A 209 13.59 -4.03 -15.39
CA GLY A 209 12.96 -5.21 -14.80
C GLY A 209 13.99 -6.24 -14.38
N ILE A 210 14.27 -7.17 -15.29
CA ILE A 210 15.24 -8.27 -15.08
C ILE A 210 16.49 -8.01 -15.89
N TRP A 211 17.66 -8.14 -15.26
CA TRP A 211 18.95 -7.99 -15.92
C TRP A 211 19.79 -9.26 -15.84
N LEU A 212 20.03 -9.85 -17.01
CA LEU A 212 20.86 -11.03 -17.25
C LEU A 212 22.30 -10.58 -17.58
N LYS A 213 23.23 -10.73 -16.64
CA LYS A 213 24.57 -10.10 -16.75
C LYS A 213 25.71 -11.13 -16.69
N GLU A 214 26.91 -10.70 -17.04
CA GLU A 214 28.20 -11.39 -16.89
C GLU A 214 28.44 -12.65 -17.74
N GLN A 215 27.55 -13.65 -17.70
CA GLN A 215 27.78 -14.95 -18.35
C GLN A 215 26.52 -15.53 -19.03
N PRO A 216 26.68 -16.40 -20.04
CA PRO A 216 25.56 -17.03 -20.73
C PRO A 216 24.89 -18.13 -19.88
N GLY A 217 23.76 -18.65 -20.36
CA GLY A 217 23.05 -19.77 -19.73
C GLY A 217 22.14 -19.37 -18.57
N LEU A 218 21.60 -18.15 -18.62
CA LEU A 218 20.64 -17.61 -17.65
C LEU A 218 19.21 -17.88 -18.11
N THR A 219 18.31 -18.17 -17.18
CA THR A 219 16.91 -18.50 -17.50
C THR A 219 15.94 -17.59 -16.76
N VAL A 220 14.94 -17.09 -17.47
CA VAL A 220 13.72 -16.49 -16.92
C VAL A 220 12.54 -17.34 -17.37
N GLU A 221 11.72 -17.82 -16.44
CA GLU A 221 10.60 -18.71 -16.76
C GLU A 221 9.34 -18.38 -15.96
N ASP A 222 8.17 -18.48 -16.59
CA ASP A 222 6.88 -18.31 -15.91
C ASP A 222 6.75 -16.97 -15.15
N CYS A 223 7.33 -15.88 -15.66
CA CYS A 223 7.32 -14.57 -15.01
C CYS A 223 6.34 -13.58 -15.63
N ASP A 224 5.91 -12.63 -14.81
CA ASP A 224 5.15 -11.45 -15.21
C ASP A 224 6.01 -10.20 -15.07
N VAL A 225 6.22 -9.47 -16.17
CA VAL A 225 7.08 -8.29 -16.16
C VAL A 225 6.42 -7.14 -16.89
N LYS A 226 6.19 -6.02 -16.21
CA LYS A 226 5.73 -4.78 -16.82
C LYS A 226 6.62 -3.61 -16.43
N ILE A 227 7.31 -3.02 -17.39
CA ILE A 227 8.30 -1.96 -17.12
C ILE A 227 8.05 -0.74 -17.98
N ASN A 228 7.76 0.37 -17.33
CA ASN A 228 7.70 1.68 -17.95
C ASN A 228 9.01 2.46 -17.74
N GLY A 229 9.60 2.94 -18.82
CA GLY A 229 10.73 3.89 -18.78
C GLY A 229 12.15 3.27 -18.78
N ALA A 230 12.26 1.95 -18.89
CA ALA A 230 13.51 1.20 -19.06
C ALA A 230 13.24 -0.17 -19.74
N ASP A 231 14.27 -1.01 -19.88
CA ASP A 231 14.12 -2.36 -20.42
C ASP A 231 13.39 -3.29 -19.42
N ALA A 232 12.43 -4.06 -19.94
CA ALA A 232 11.76 -5.12 -19.20
C ALA A 232 12.70 -6.28 -18.90
N ILE A 233 13.37 -6.77 -19.95
CA ILE A 233 14.45 -7.76 -19.85
C ILE A 233 15.66 -7.20 -20.57
N PHE A 234 16.83 -7.26 -19.94
CA PHE A 234 18.07 -6.80 -20.56
C PHE A 234 19.19 -7.82 -20.35
N ALA A 235 19.91 -8.17 -21.41
CA ALA A 235 21.13 -8.96 -21.32
C ALA A 235 22.36 -8.15 -21.76
N SER A 236 23.46 -8.23 -21.01
CA SER A 236 24.67 -7.46 -21.33
C SER A 236 25.94 -8.01 -20.68
N ALA A 237 27.10 -7.50 -21.10
CA ALA A 237 28.40 -7.77 -20.49
C ALA A 237 28.74 -9.27 -20.43
N GLY A 238 28.49 -10.01 -21.51
CA GLY A 238 28.67 -11.47 -21.58
C GLY A 238 27.46 -12.26 -21.09
N GLY A 239 26.48 -11.60 -20.46
CA GLY A 239 25.18 -12.17 -20.13
C GLY A 239 24.40 -12.56 -21.38
N GLU A 240 23.90 -13.79 -21.42
CA GLU A 240 22.97 -14.32 -22.44
C GLU A 240 21.94 -15.20 -21.74
N GLY A 241 20.70 -15.21 -22.22
CA GLY A 241 19.68 -16.05 -21.60
C GLY A 241 18.44 -16.30 -22.41
N VAL A 242 17.58 -17.16 -21.86
CA VAL A 242 16.30 -17.55 -22.44
C VAL A 242 15.19 -17.07 -21.52
N VAL A 243 14.21 -16.37 -22.07
CA VAL A 243 12.93 -16.05 -21.42
C VAL A 243 11.88 -17.00 -21.98
N LYS A 244 11.19 -17.76 -21.12
CA LYS A 244 10.18 -18.71 -21.56
C LYS A 244 8.89 -18.66 -20.76
N ASN A 245 7.77 -18.98 -21.41
CA ASN A 245 6.44 -19.09 -20.80
C ASN A 245 6.05 -17.87 -19.94
N SER A 246 6.48 -16.67 -20.35
CA SER A 246 6.37 -15.44 -19.54
C SER A 246 5.49 -14.42 -20.24
N ARG A 247 4.96 -13.46 -19.47
CA ARG A 247 4.19 -12.32 -19.97
C ARG A 247 5.00 -11.05 -19.74
N ILE A 248 5.37 -10.37 -20.83
CA ILE A 248 6.31 -9.25 -20.80
C ILE A 248 5.70 -8.04 -21.51
N ASP A 249 5.51 -6.96 -20.76
CA ASP A 249 5.14 -5.62 -21.25
C ASP A 249 6.33 -4.67 -21.07
N GLY A 250 7.06 -4.43 -22.16
CA GLY A 250 8.24 -3.57 -22.21
C GLY A 250 9.34 -4.14 -23.13
N SER A 251 10.45 -3.42 -23.29
CA SER A 251 11.51 -3.84 -24.22
C SER A 251 12.33 -5.01 -23.70
N ILE A 252 12.67 -5.92 -24.61
CA ILE A 252 13.66 -6.98 -24.40
C ILE A 252 14.91 -6.60 -25.19
N GLY A 253 16.04 -6.40 -24.51
CA GLY A 253 17.30 -5.93 -25.10
C GLY A 253 18.47 -6.89 -24.88
N GLY A 254 19.41 -6.92 -25.81
CA GLY A 254 20.61 -7.77 -25.74
C GLY A 254 20.39 -9.19 -26.25
N PRO A 255 21.34 -10.12 -25.98
CA PRO A 255 21.26 -11.52 -26.41
C PRO A 255 20.28 -12.31 -25.53
N VAL A 256 18.98 -12.09 -25.77
CA VAL A 256 17.88 -12.79 -25.10
C VAL A 256 17.07 -13.55 -26.14
N GLU A 257 16.95 -14.86 -25.97
CA GLU A 257 16.03 -15.68 -26.75
C GLU A 257 14.68 -15.78 -26.03
N THR A 258 13.57 -15.73 -26.78
CA THR A 258 12.21 -15.84 -26.21
C THR A 258 11.51 -17.11 -26.69
N GLN A 259 10.83 -17.82 -25.79
CA GLN A 259 10.06 -19.03 -26.11
C GLN A 259 8.69 -18.97 -25.42
N ASN A 260 7.59 -18.93 -26.16
CA ASN A 260 6.23 -18.77 -25.58
C ASN A 260 6.11 -17.51 -24.69
N VAL A 261 6.61 -16.38 -25.17
CA VAL A 261 6.44 -15.08 -24.51
C VAL A 261 5.26 -14.35 -25.16
N SER A 262 4.14 -14.24 -24.45
CA SER A 262 2.89 -13.70 -24.97
C SER A 262 1.88 -13.45 -23.85
N GLY A 263 0.94 -12.52 -24.04
CA GLY A 263 -0.12 -12.22 -23.07
C GLY A 263 0.20 -11.00 -22.21
N ASP A 264 -0.80 -10.52 -21.49
CA ASP A 264 -0.70 -9.34 -20.62
C ASP A 264 -0.19 -9.74 -19.23
N PRO A 265 0.85 -9.08 -18.68
CA PRO A 265 1.36 -9.43 -17.37
C PRO A 265 0.31 -9.31 -16.27
N ASP A 266 0.22 -10.34 -15.44
CA ASP A 266 -0.47 -10.33 -14.15
C ASP A 266 0.44 -9.68 -13.12
N LEU A 267 0.03 -8.52 -12.60
CA LEU A 267 0.84 -7.75 -11.67
C LEU A 267 0.57 -8.11 -10.20
N THR A 268 -0.24 -9.13 -9.96
CA THR A 268 -0.43 -9.67 -8.62
C THR A 268 0.88 -10.25 -8.09
N PRO A 269 1.23 -9.97 -6.82
CA PRO A 269 2.32 -10.67 -6.15
C PRO A 269 2.07 -12.19 -6.19
N PRO A 270 3.10 -13.02 -6.46
CA PRO A 270 2.95 -14.47 -6.41
C PRO A 270 2.42 -14.95 -5.06
N GLU A 271 1.66 -16.05 -5.07
CA GLU A 271 1.15 -16.67 -3.85
C GLU A 271 2.29 -16.96 -2.86
N GLY A 272 2.05 -16.63 -1.59
CA GLY A 272 3.01 -16.81 -0.51
C GLY A 272 4.06 -15.70 -0.38
N VAL A 273 4.05 -14.68 -1.25
CA VAL A 273 4.90 -13.50 -1.04
C VAL A 273 4.32 -12.62 0.08
N PRO A 274 5.08 -12.31 1.15
CA PRO A 274 4.57 -11.43 2.20
C PRO A 274 4.43 -9.99 1.70
N MET A 275 3.34 -9.32 2.06
CA MET A 275 3.05 -7.95 1.62
C MET A 275 3.27 -6.88 2.69
N THR A 276 3.59 -7.29 3.92
CA THR A 276 3.99 -6.40 5.02
C THR A 276 5.15 -7.01 5.81
N ALA A 277 5.85 -6.16 6.57
CA ALA A 277 6.93 -6.60 7.44
C ALA A 277 6.40 -7.57 8.51
N GLU A 278 5.28 -7.25 9.12
CA GLU A 278 4.65 -8.06 10.15
C GLU A 278 4.21 -9.44 9.61
N ALA A 279 3.62 -9.51 8.40
CA ALA A 279 3.24 -10.79 7.79
C ALA A 279 4.47 -11.68 7.52
N ALA A 280 5.54 -11.10 6.97
CA ALA A 280 6.80 -11.83 6.79
C ALA A 280 7.35 -12.33 8.14
N ALA A 281 7.39 -11.48 9.16
CA ALA A 281 7.94 -11.82 10.47
C ALA A 281 7.16 -12.97 11.15
N LYS A 282 5.83 -13.01 11.00
CA LYS A 282 4.96 -14.07 11.54
C LYS A 282 5.07 -15.40 10.79
N GLY A 283 5.59 -15.37 9.56
CA GLY A 283 5.57 -16.53 8.67
C GLY A 283 4.16 -16.92 8.23
N GLU A 284 3.23 -15.97 8.22
CA GLU A 284 1.89 -16.15 7.66
C GLU A 284 2.01 -16.10 6.14
N ILE A 285 2.18 -17.28 5.55
CA ILE A 285 2.30 -17.49 4.12
C ILE A 285 1.02 -18.22 3.72
N GLY A 286 0.19 -17.59 2.88
CA GLY A 286 -1.04 -18.22 2.39
C GLY A 286 -0.72 -19.61 1.86
N SER A 287 -1.17 -20.63 2.57
CA SER A 287 -1.04 -22.03 2.18
C SER A 287 -2.44 -22.53 1.92
N THR A 288 -2.87 -22.39 0.66
CA THR A 288 -4.05 -23.07 0.15
C THR A 288 -3.63 -24.46 -0.32
N ASP A 289 -3.45 -25.38 0.63
CA ASP A 289 -3.14 -26.79 0.35
C ASP A 289 -4.33 -27.46 -0.37
N SER A 290 -4.14 -27.77 -1.64
CA SER A 290 -5.08 -28.51 -2.48
C SER A 290 -5.01 -30.02 -2.19
N ASP A 291 -5.96 -30.56 -1.42
CA ASP A 291 -6.51 -31.89 -1.67
C ASP A 291 -7.92 -32.06 -1.04
N SER A 292 -8.96 -31.71 -1.80
CA SER A 292 -10.21 -32.48 -1.75
C SER A 292 -10.99 -32.31 -3.05
N SER A 293 -10.93 -33.35 -3.85
CA SER A 293 -11.81 -33.56 -4.99
C SER A 293 -13.28 -33.53 -4.57
N THR A 294 -13.95 -32.40 -4.80
CA THR A 294 -15.38 -32.38 -5.10
C THR A 294 -15.67 -31.29 -6.12
N THR A 295 -16.23 -31.72 -7.24
CA THR A 295 -16.81 -30.97 -8.35
C THR A 295 -17.16 -29.49 -8.09
N THR A 296 -16.49 -28.62 -8.84
CA THR A 296 -16.97 -27.36 -9.46
C THR A 296 -17.77 -26.42 -8.57
N GLU A 297 -17.14 -25.38 -7.99
CA GLU A 297 -17.59 -23.97 -7.96
C GLU A 297 -16.34 -23.06 -7.86
N GLU A 298 -16.35 -21.92 -8.55
CA GLU A 298 -15.34 -20.85 -8.48
C GLU A 298 -15.51 -20.10 -7.15
N GLU A 299 -14.43 -19.77 -6.45
CA GLU A 299 -14.43 -18.85 -5.30
C GLU A 299 -13.52 -17.68 -5.71
N THR A 300 -14.04 -16.69 -6.43
CA THR A 300 -14.38 -15.36 -5.86
C THR A 300 -13.92 -15.23 -4.42
N ASP A 301 -13.01 -14.29 -4.13
CA ASP A 301 -13.04 -13.62 -2.83
C ASP A 301 -14.49 -13.17 -2.69
N ASP A 302 -15.26 -13.87 -1.87
CA ASP A 302 -16.61 -13.44 -1.57
C ASP A 302 -16.42 -12.00 -1.09
N GLN A 303 -16.95 -11.07 -1.88
CA GLN A 303 -17.18 -9.70 -1.49
C GLN A 303 -18.18 -9.75 -0.33
N GLN A 304 -17.71 -10.22 0.82
CA GLN A 304 -18.52 -10.49 1.98
C GLN A 304 -18.47 -9.21 2.81
N GLY A 305 -19.66 -8.71 3.13
CA GLY A 305 -19.87 -7.37 3.66
C GLY A 305 -20.77 -6.52 2.76
N SER A 306 -21.48 -5.57 3.36
CA SER A 306 -22.28 -4.60 2.63
C SER A 306 -21.38 -3.66 1.84
N LEU A 307 -21.73 -3.39 0.60
CA LEU A 307 -20.98 -2.49 -0.26
C LEU A 307 -21.24 -1.05 0.17
N PHE A 308 -20.21 -0.37 0.67
CA PHE A 308 -20.25 1.03 1.05
C PHE A 308 -19.53 1.89 0.00
N GLU A 309 -20.21 2.88 -0.56
CA GLU A 309 -19.69 3.79 -1.59
C GLU A 309 -19.76 5.25 -1.12
N LEU A 310 -18.69 6.02 -1.36
CA LEU A 310 -18.63 7.45 -1.10
C LEU A 310 -18.29 8.16 -2.41
N VAL A 311 -19.16 9.05 -2.90
CA VAL A 311 -18.94 9.79 -4.15
C VAL A 311 -18.94 11.29 -3.88
N SER A 312 -17.87 11.96 -4.25
CA SER A 312 -17.75 13.42 -4.06
C SER A 312 -18.62 14.20 -5.07
N GLY A 313 -19.04 15.40 -4.70
CA GLY A 313 -19.73 16.32 -5.62
C GLY A 313 -18.88 16.70 -6.83
N ALA A 314 -19.52 16.91 -7.99
CA ALA A 314 -18.84 17.24 -9.25
C ALA A 314 -18.00 18.53 -9.19
N ASP A 315 -18.40 19.50 -8.36
CA ASP A 315 -17.71 20.78 -8.16
C ASP A 315 -16.74 20.79 -6.96
N THR A 316 -16.50 19.63 -6.33
CA THR A 316 -15.65 19.50 -5.14
C THR A 316 -14.22 19.16 -5.55
N SER A 317 -13.28 20.11 -5.52
CA SER A 317 -11.92 19.87 -6.04
C SER A 317 -11.14 18.77 -5.32
N GLN A 318 -11.26 18.70 -3.98
CA GLN A 318 -10.66 17.67 -3.13
C GLN A 318 -11.31 17.73 -1.74
N VAL A 319 -11.74 16.61 -1.20
CA VAL A 319 -12.36 16.49 0.12
C VAL A 319 -11.99 15.14 0.75
N LYS A 320 -11.84 15.10 2.07
CA LYS A 320 -11.47 13.90 2.82
C LYS A 320 -12.70 13.21 3.40
N TYR A 321 -12.54 11.96 3.80
CA TYR A 321 -13.44 11.24 4.69
C TYR A 321 -12.63 10.37 5.66
N GLU A 322 -13.23 10.10 6.81
CA GLU A 322 -12.80 9.08 7.76
C GLU A 322 -14.03 8.34 8.29
N PHE A 323 -13.98 7.02 8.47
CA PHE A 323 -15.02 6.27 9.16
C PHE A 323 -14.44 5.09 9.93
N THR A 324 -15.13 4.62 10.95
CA THR A 324 -14.73 3.46 11.76
C THR A 324 -15.81 2.41 11.76
N VAL A 325 -15.43 1.15 11.64
CA VAL A 325 -16.30 -0.03 11.62
C VAL A 325 -16.00 -0.92 12.80
N GLU A 326 -17.00 -1.29 13.59
CA GLU A 326 -16.92 -2.44 14.49
C GLU A 326 -17.06 -3.72 13.65
N GLY A 327 -15.92 -4.31 13.27
CA GLY A 327 -15.88 -5.44 12.33
C GLY A 327 -14.71 -5.36 11.37
N SER A 328 -14.91 -5.76 10.12
CA SER A 328 -13.89 -5.79 9.07
C SER A 328 -14.26 -4.87 7.90
N VAL A 329 -13.24 -4.36 7.21
CA VAL A 329 -13.43 -3.59 5.97
C VAL A 329 -12.42 -4.06 4.94
N SER A 330 -12.85 -4.26 3.70
CA SER A 330 -11.97 -4.51 2.56
C SER A 330 -12.21 -3.47 1.46
N LYS A 331 -11.18 -3.19 0.66
CA LYS A 331 -11.26 -2.23 -0.45
C LYS A 331 -12.00 -2.85 -1.63
N ARG A 332 -12.92 -2.10 -2.26
CA ARG A 332 -13.36 -2.44 -3.62
C ARG A 332 -12.30 -2.00 -4.60
N THR A 333 -11.50 -2.95 -5.11
CA THR A 333 -10.37 -2.68 -6.00
C THR A 333 -10.69 -2.83 -7.49
N ALA A 334 -11.86 -3.38 -7.82
CA ALA A 334 -12.35 -3.50 -9.18
C ALA A 334 -13.87 -3.28 -9.23
N ALA A 335 -14.31 -2.53 -10.24
CA ALA A 335 -15.72 -2.36 -10.58
C ALA A 335 -15.87 -2.21 -12.10
N SER A 336 -17.09 -2.41 -12.60
CA SER A 336 -17.38 -2.20 -14.03
C SER A 336 -17.89 -0.77 -14.27
N GLY A 337 -17.49 -0.17 -15.39
CA GLY A 337 -17.89 1.19 -15.75
C GLY A 337 -17.27 2.26 -14.84
N ASP A 338 -18.03 3.32 -14.56
CA ASP A 338 -17.60 4.48 -13.77
C ASP A 338 -17.89 4.31 -12.26
N ALA A 339 -18.11 3.08 -11.81
CA ALA A 339 -18.41 2.79 -10.41
C ALA A 339 -17.16 3.05 -9.53
N PRO A 340 -17.31 3.66 -8.33
CA PRO A 340 -16.19 4.06 -7.49
C PRO A 340 -15.30 2.88 -7.07
N VAL A 341 -14.00 3.04 -6.95
CA VAL A 341 -13.10 1.99 -6.43
C VAL A 341 -12.16 2.65 -5.44
N SER A 342 -11.83 1.96 -4.35
CA SER A 342 -10.84 2.48 -3.41
C SER A 342 -9.52 2.73 -4.11
N GLU A 343 -8.93 3.90 -3.89
CA GLU A 343 -7.62 4.23 -4.40
C GLU A 343 -6.50 3.68 -3.49
N THR A 344 -5.28 3.62 -4.03
CA THR A 344 -4.13 3.20 -3.24
C THR A 344 -3.79 4.19 -2.12
N SER A 345 -4.20 5.46 -2.25
CA SER A 345 -4.02 6.50 -1.22
C SER A 345 -4.91 6.33 0.00
N ASP A 346 -5.98 5.55 -0.09
CA ASP A 346 -6.86 5.33 1.04
C ASP A 346 -6.23 4.39 2.05
N SER A 347 -6.51 4.57 3.33
CA SER A 347 -6.05 3.71 4.40
C SER A 347 -7.20 2.91 4.97
N VAL A 348 -6.98 1.62 5.24
CA VAL A 348 -7.86 0.76 6.05
C VAL A 348 -6.98 0.25 7.18
N THR A 349 -7.26 0.68 8.41
CA THR A 349 -6.39 0.51 9.57
C THR A 349 -7.14 -0.29 10.63
N ASP A 350 -6.70 -1.51 10.92
CA ASP A 350 -7.17 -2.25 12.10
C ASP A 350 -6.63 -1.57 13.36
N ASN A 351 -7.52 -1.26 14.29
CA ASN A 351 -7.19 -0.55 15.54
C ASN A 351 -6.79 -1.50 16.68
N ASP A 352 -6.74 -2.81 16.42
CA ASP A 352 -6.41 -3.87 17.41
C ASP A 352 -7.39 -3.92 18.61
N ASP A 353 -8.54 -3.27 18.53
CA ASP A 353 -9.59 -3.24 19.55
C ASP A 353 -10.92 -3.87 19.07
N GLY A 354 -10.91 -4.46 17.87
CA GLY A 354 -12.09 -4.99 17.19
C GLY A 354 -12.76 -3.98 16.26
N THR A 355 -12.15 -2.80 16.06
CA THR A 355 -12.60 -1.81 15.08
C THR A 355 -11.57 -1.57 13.97
N VAL A 356 -12.05 -1.11 12.81
CA VAL A 356 -11.24 -0.73 11.65
C VAL A 356 -11.54 0.71 11.27
N THR A 357 -10.53 1.58 11.22
CA THR A 357 -10.64 2.96 10.74
C THR A 357 -10.18 3.09 9.29
N VAL A 358 -11.04 3.67 8.46
CA VAL A 358 -10.80 3.95 7.05
C VAL A 358 -10.64 5.45 6.85
N THR A 359 -9.65 5.86 6.06
CA THR A 359 -9.44 7.27 5.66
C THR A 359 -9.18 7.35 4.17
N GLY A 360 -9.65 8.42 3.52
CA GLY A 360 -9.39 8.63 2.10
C GLY A 360 -9.70 10.04 1.63
N VAL A 361 -9.44 10.29 0.35
CA VAL A 361 -9.60 11.61 -0.28
C VAL A 361 -10.07 11.46 -1.72
N ALA A 362 -11.18 12.08 -2.09
CA ALA A 362 -11.64 12.15 -3.49
C ALA A 362 -12.08 13.58 -3.88
N GLY A 363 -12.51 13.75 -5.13
CA GLY A 363 -13.02 15.02 -5.65
C GLY A 363 -13.56 14.90 -7.07
N ASN A 364 -14.17 15.97 -7.59
CA ASN A 364 -14.62 16.15 -8.98
C ASN A 364 -15.60 15.07 -9.47
N GLY A 365 -16.49 14.58 -8.62
CA GLY A 365 -17.45 13.53 -9.00
C GLY A 365 -16.90 12.11 -8.87
N TYR A 366 -15.63 11.93 -8.49
CA TYR A 366 -15.04 10.63 -8.21
C TYR A 366 -15.33 10.20 -6.77
N GLY A 367 -15.13 8.92 -6.51
CA GLY A 367 -15.45 8.31 -5.23
C GLY A 367 -14.74 7.00 -5.00
N ASP A 368 -14.82 6.54 -3.76
CA ASP A 368 -14.21 5.31 -3.27
C ASP A 368 -15.28 4.33 -2.80
N ALA A 369 -14.95 3.05 -2.75
CA ALA A 369 -15.88 2.01 -2.32
C ALA A 369 -15.19 0.88 -1.56
N TYR A 370 -15.91 0.30 -0.59
CA TYR A 370 -15.42 -0.67 0.37
C TYR A 370 -16.48 -1.77 0.62
N TYR A 371 -16.06 -2.98 0.97
CA TYR A 371 -16.96 -3.99 1.55
C TYR A 371 -16.82 -3.95 3.06
N VAL A 372 -17.94 -3.76 3.76
CA VAL A 372 -18.00 -3.55 5.21
C VAL A 372 -18.71 -4.74 5.86
N GLU A 373 -18.00 -5.49 6.70
CA GLU A 373 -18.59 -6.53 7.53
C GLU A 373 -18.67 -6.06 8.98
N GLY A 374 -19.83 -5.56 9.36
CA GLY A 374 -20.04 -5.00 10.69
C GLY A 374 -20.85 -3.72 10.62
N SER A 375 -20.80 -2.94 11.70
CA SER A 375 -21.49 -1.65 11.76
C SER A 375 -20.48 -0.53 11.66
N ILE A 376 -20.73 0.45 10.80
CA ILE A 376 -20.03 1.73 10.85
C ILE A 376 -20.47 2.39 12.17
N THR A 377 -19.53 2.79 13.03
CA THR A 377 -19.83 3.33 14.37
C THR A 377 -19.36 4.77 14.54
N SER A 378 -18.54 5.28 13.62
CA SER A 378 -18.12 6.68 13.57
C SER A 378 -17.86 7.09 12.14
N MET A 379 -18.17 8.32 11.79
CA MET A 379 -17.87 8.89 10.48
C MET A 379 -17.60 10.39 10.58
N ASP A 380 -16.49 10.85 10.01
CA ASP A 380 -16.13 12.25 9.83
C ASP A 380 -16.09 12.55 8.32
N VAL A 381 -17.15 13.20 7.85
CA VAL A 381 -17.38 13.50 6.44
C VAL A 381 -18.23 14.76 6.31
N ASP A 382 -18.00 15.55 5.25
CA ASP A 382 -18.85 16.68 4.91
C ASP A 382 -19.99 16.22 3.98
N GLU A 383 -21.15 15.87 4.53
CA GLU A 383 -22.31 15.36 3.76
C GLU A 383 -22.81 16.34 2.69
N SER A 384 -22.48 17.64 2.78
CA SER A 384 -22.79 18.59 1.70
C SER A 384 -21.94 18.37 0.44
N LYS A 385 -20.83 17.62 0.55
CA LYS A 385 -19.86 17.34 -0.50
C LYS A 385 -19.80 15.88 -0.90
N TRP A 386 -20.47 14.99 -0.17
CA TRP A 386 -20.41 13.55 -0.35
C TRP A 386 -21.80 12.95 -0.47
N THR A 387 -21.98 12.05 -1.44
CA THR A 387 -23.11 11.13 -1.50
C THR A 387 -22.66 9.77 -0.99
N LEU A 388 -23.27 9.27 0.07
CA LEU A 388 -22.97 7.98 0.68
C LEU A 388 -24.00 6.93 0.23
N ARG A 389 -23.56 5.70 -0.05
CA ARG A 389 -24.47 4.59 -0.37
C ARG A 389 -24.06 3.32 0.35
N LEU A 390 -25.02 2.59 0.92
CA LEU A 390 -24.83 1.25 1.46
C LEU A 390 -25.71 0.28 0.67
N ASP A 391 -25.10 -0.75 0.07
CA ASP A 391 -25.76 -1.71 -0.82
C ASP A 391 -26.56 -1.06 -1.97
N GLY A 392 -26.09 0.11 -2.43
CA GLY A 392 -26.68 0.90 -3.50
C GLY A 392 -27.83 1.83 -3.08
N GLU A 393 -28.24 1.81 -1.80
CA GLU A 393 -29.20 2.77 -1.24
C GLU A 393 -28.46 3.99 -0.68
N GLU A 394 -28.93 5.20 -0.99
CA GLU A 394 -28.38 6.43 -0.43
C GLU A 394 -28.72 6.53 1.05
N VAL A 395 -27.72 6.83 1.88
CA VAL A 395 -27.78 6.83 3.34
C VAL A 395 -27.11 8.09 3.89
N THR A 396 -27.47 8.47 5.11
CA THR A 396 -26.80 9.54 5.87
C THR A 396 -25.78 8.97 6.85
N VAL A 397 -24.91 9.82 7.41
CA VAL A 397 -24.01 9.43 8.51
C VAL A 397 -24.79 8.85 9.68
N ALA A 398 -25.98 9.38 9.97
CA ALA A 398 -26.83 8.92 11.06
C ALA A 398 -27.40 7.52 10.82
N ASP A 399 -27.83 7.23 9.59
CA ASP A 399 -28.29 5.90 9.19
C ASP A 399 -27.19 4.84 9.39
N LEU A 400 -25.93 5.24 9.18
CA LEU A 400 -24.77 4.36 9.27
C LEU A 400 -24.32 4.14 10.71
N THR A 401 -24.22 5.21 11.50
CA THR A 401 -23.58 5.21 12.82
C THR A 401 -24.52 4.89 13.97
N GLY A 402 -25.84 4.99 13.75
CA GLY A 402 -26.83 4.85 14.82
C GLY A 402 -26.74 5.93 15.90
N THR A 403 -25.80 6.86 15.78
CA THR A 403 -25.94 8.20 16.34
C THR A 403 -27.09 8.84 15.60
N GLU A 404 -28.19 9.10 16.31
CA GLU A 404 -29.17 10.06 15.81
C GLU A 404 -28.38 11.27 15.31
N SER A 405 -28.67 11.66 14.08
CA SER A 405 -28.06 12.78 13.43
C SER A 405 -28.05 13.95 14.41
N ASP A 406 -26.85 14.33 14.84
CA ASP A 406 -26.54 15.74 15.07
C ASP A 406 -26.00 16.31 13.74
N ASP A 407 -26.47 15.77 12.60
CA ASP A 407 -26.81 16.62 11.47
C ASP A 407 -27.99 17.46 11.94
N GLY A 408 -27.83 18.77 11.92
CA GLY A 408 -28.86 19.75 12.24
C GLY A 408 -30.02 19.75 11.25
N THR A 409 -30.62 18.60 10.98
CA THR A 409 -31.88 18.46 10.24
C THR A 409 -32.93 17.64 11.00
N ASP A 410 -32.97 17.73 12.33
CA ASP A 410 -34.26 17.99 13.00
C ASP A 410 -34.12 18.65 14.40
N GLU A 411 -33.14 19.57 14.60
CA GLU A 411 -33.55 20.73 15.39
C GLU A 411 -34.57 21.44 14.51
N GLN A 412 -35.86 21.28 14.81
CA GLN A 412 -36.84 22.21 14.27
C GLN A 412 -36.28 23.61 14.54
N LEU A 413 -35.98 24.32 13.47
CA LEU A 413 -35.64 25.74 13.47
C LEU A 413 -36.93 26.49 13.09
N PRO A 414 -37.99 26.44 13.93
CA PRO A 414 -39.33 26.87 13.57
C PRO A 414 -39.38 28.38 13.31
N ASN A 415 -38.36 29.11 13.73
CA ASN A 415 -38.30 30.55 13.62
C ASN A 415 -37.41 30.96 12.45
N MET A 416 -37.76 32.06 11.79
CA MET A 416 -36.94 32.71 10.79
C MET A 416 -36.72 34.17 11.16
N LEU A 417 -35.46 34.60 11.16
CA LEU A 417 -35.08 36.00 11.28
C LEU A 417 -34.70 36.53 9.89
N VAL A 418 -35.29 37.63 9.46
CA VAL A 418 -34.99 38.28 8.18
C VAL A 418 -34.48 39.69 8.42
N ILE A 419 -33.33 40.01 7.82
CA ILE A 419 -32.69 41.32 7.82
C ILE A 419 -32.78 41.91 6.41
N ASP A 420 -33.63 42.93 6.21
CA ASP A 420 -33.89 43.50 4.88
C ASP A 420 -33.30 44.92 4.75
N GLY A 421 -32.29 45.05 3.90
CA GLY A 421 -31.64 46.31 3.54
C GLY A 421 -32.18 46.97 2.28
N ASN A 422 -33.19 46.40 1.60
CA ASN A 422 -33.66 46.89 0.29
C ASN A 422 -34.27 48.29 0.32
N ASP A 423 -34.82 48.74 1.46
CA ASP A 423 -35.35 50.10 1.61
C ASP A 423 -34.25 51.18 1.63
N SER A 424 -32.99 50.78 1.81
CA SER A 424 -31.82 51.66 1.80
C SER A 424 -30.65 51.01 1.05
N PRO A 425 -30.76 50.80 -0.28
CA PRO A 425 -29.92 49.88 -1.03
C PRO A 425 -28.45 50.30 -1.18
N ASN A 426 -28.12 51.54 -0.79
CA ASN A 426 -26.76 52.08 -0.81
C ASN A 426 -26.18 52.32 0.59
N ALA A 427 -26.90 51.98 1.65
CA ALA A 427 -26.47 52.15 3.02
C ALA A 427 -26.10 50.80 3.61
N VAL A 428 -24.99 50.78 4.33
CA VAL A 428 -24.50 49.58 5.01
C VAL A 428 -25.28 49.39 6.30
N SER A 429 -25.77 48.17 6.55
CA SER A 429 -26.23 47.75 7.87
C SER A 429 -25.48 46.51 8.31
N THR A 430 -24.86 46.55 9.47
CA THR A 430 -24.19 45.41 10.11
C THR A 430 -25.03 44.93 11.28
N TYR A 431 -25.14 43.62 11.44
CA TYR A 431 -25.90 43.02 12.54
C TYR A 431 -25.13 41.89 13.22
N THR A 432 -25.46 41.68 14.48
CA THR A 432 -25.08 40.47 15.22
C THR A 432 -26.28 39.99 16.02
N PHE A 433 -26.50 38.69 16.09
CA PHE A 433 -27.47 38.13 17.02
C PHE A 433 -27.02 36.80 17.61
N THR A 434 -27.57 36.44 18.75
CA THR A 434 -27.26 35.20 19.45
C THR A 434 -28.58 34.50 19.76
N VAL A 435 -28.64 33.19 19.59
CA VAL A 435 -29.78 32.34 19.95
C VAL A 435 -29.42 31.38 21.08
N SER A 436 -30.43 30.92 21.82
CA SER A 436 -30.23 29.90 22.86
C SER A 436 -30.12 28.48 22.31
N GLY A 437 -30.59 28.27 21.08
CA GLY A 437 -30.45 27.02 20.33
C GLY A 437 -29.48 27.20 19.15
N SER A 438 -29.80 26.59 18.02
CA SER A 438 -29.00 26.65 16.80
C SER A 438 -29.58 27.65 15.79
N ALA A 439 -28.75 28.12 14.88
CA ALA A 439 -29.17 28.94 13.76
C ALA A 439 -28.41 28.57 12.50
N GLU A 440 -29.07 28.67 11.36
CA GLU A 440 -28.49 28.47 10.03
C GLU A 440 -28.96 29.56 9.08
N LYS A 441 -28.20 29.79 8.01
CA LYS A 441 -28.58 30.76 6.98
C LYS A 441 -29.55 30.09 6.00
N THR A 442 -30.65 30.77 5.65
CA THR A 442 -31.66 30.24 4.71
C THR A 442 -31.80 31.11 3.47
N ALA A 443 -32.04 30.45 2.33
CA ALA A 443 -32.35 31.09 1.05
C ALA A 443 -33.84 31.46 0.91
N GLU A 444 -34.69 31.07 1.86
CA GLU A 444 -36.15 31.23 1.76
C GLU A 444 -36.61 32.69 1.62
N ALA A 445 -35.92 33.61 2.28
CA ALA A 445 -36.26 35.03 2.29
C ALA A 445 -35.05 35.96 2.08
N GLY A 446 -33.86 35.42 1.83
CA GLY A 446 -32.62 36.18 1.74
C GLY A 446 -31.50 35.46 0.99
N SER A 447 -30.37 36.14 0.82
CA SER A 447 -29.21 35.61 0.12
C SER A 447 -28.36 34.75 1.05
N THR A 448 -27.87 33.61 0.59
CA THR A 448 -26.95 32.74 1.35
C THR A 448 -25.48 33.02 1.06
N ASN A 449 -25.15 34.28 0.76
CA ASN A 449 -23.77 34.67 0.47
C ASN A 449 -22.86 34.43 1.69
N SER A 450 -21.56 34.26 1.45
CA SER A 450 -20.56 33.89 2.46
C SER A 450 -19.98 35.06 3.28
N TYR A 451 -20.61 36.24 3.24
CA TYR A 451 -20.14 37.41 4.01
C TYR A 451 -20.62 37.44 5.45
N ASP A 452 -21.40 36.45 5.86
CA ASP A 452 -21.89 36.31 7.22
C ASP A 452 -21.21 35.13 7.92
N THR A 453 -21.10 35.23 9.23
CA THR A 453 -20.55 34.19 10.10
C THR A 453 -21.68 33.62 10.95
N VAL A 454 -21.78 32.30 11.02
CA VAL A 454 -22.69 31.56 11.90
C VAL A 454 -21.83 30.53 12.63
N ALA A 455 -21.69 30.67 13.94
CA ALA A 455 -20.90 29.75 14.77
C ALA A 455 -21.48 29.70 16.18
N ASP A 456 -21.73 28.50 16.70
CA ASP A 456 -22.15 28.26 18.09
C ASP A 456 -23.35 29.12 18.57
N GLY A 457 -24.34 29.33 17.70
CA GLY A 457 -25.52 30.16 18.00
C GLY A 457 -25.26 31.67 17.97
N GLU A 458 -24.04 32.12 17.63
CA GLU A 458 -23.70 33.51 17.36
C GLU A 458 -23.62 33.78 15.85
N ILE A 459 -24.32 34.84 15.42
CA ILE A 459 -24.42 35.24 14.03
C ILE A 459 -23.92 36.68 13.89
N ALA A 460 -23.12 36.94 12.85
CA ALA A 460 -22.69 38.28 12.47
C ALA A 460 -22.77 38.44 10.95
N GLY A 461 -23.35 39.54 10.48
CA GLY A 461 -23.55 39.74 9.05
C GLY A 461 -23.70 41.19 8.63
N ARG A 462 -23.85 41.40 7.32
CA ARG A 462 -23.99 42.75 6.75
C ARG A 462 -24.79 42.76 5.44
N VAL A 463 -25.79 43.64 5.38
CA VAL A 463 -26.51 43.99 4.14
C VAL A 463 -26.08 45.37 3.61
N ILE A 464 -26.00 45.50 2.28
CA ILE A 464 -25.86 46.78 1.56
C ILE A 464 -26.88 46.74 0.42
N GLY A 465 -28.14 47.05 0.73
CA GLY A 465 -29.24 46.50 -0.06
C GLY A 465 -29.31 44.97 0.04
N GLY A 466 -30.35 44.39 -0.55
CA GLY A 466 -30.60 42.95 -0.44
C GLY A 466 -31.12 42.55 0.94
N THR A 467 -31.27 41.24 1.13
CA THR A 467 -31.89 40.64 2.31
C THR A 467 -31.08 39.43 2.73
N ASP A 468 -30.89 39.25 4.03
CA ASP A 468 -30.38 38.01 4.61
C ASP A 468 -31.46 37.37 5.48
N ALA A 469 -31.47 36.05 5.55
CA ALA A 469 -32.43 35.30 6.34
C ALA A 469 -31.77 34.11 7.03
N TYR A 470 -32.25 33.80 8.24
CA TYR A 470 -31.74 32.72 9.08
C TYR A 470 -32.87 31.92 9.70
N ARG A 471 -32.78 30.59 9.63
CA ARG A 471 -33.62 29.69 10.43
C ARG A 471 -32.96 29.52 11.80
N PHE A 472 -33.73 29.50 12.88
CA PHE A 472 -33.19 29.27 14.22
C PHE A 472 -34.17 28.58 15.18
N SER A 473 -33.63 27.93 16.21
CA SER A 473 -34.34 27.34 17.34
C SER A 473 -34.07 28.12 18.63
N GLY A 474 -34.96 27.96 19.62
CA GLY A 474 -34.88 28.68 20.89
C GLY A 474 -35.16 30.18 20.78
N ASP A 475 -34.68 30.94 21.77
CA ASP A 475 -34.90 32.38 21.89
C ASP A 475 -33.69 33.18 21.38
N ILE A 476 -33.93 34.34 20.78
CA ILE A 476 -32.85 35.32 20.52
C ILE A 476 -32.44 35.94 21.87
N THR A 477 -31.24 35.62 22.33
CA THR A 477 -30.68 36.05 23.62
C THR A 477 -29.85 37.33 23.51
N GLY A 478 -29.44 37.72 22.29
CA GLY A 478 -28.75 38.97 22.00
C GLY A 478 -29.04 39.45 20.57
N PHE A 479 -29.20 40.75 20.37
CA PHE A 479 -29.39 41.35 19.03
C PHE A 479 -28.81 42.76 18.98
N SER A 480 -28.04 43.06 17.94
CA SER A 480 -27.53 44.38 17.62
C SER A 480 -27.61 44.62 16.12
N LEU A 481 -28.08 45.79 15.73
CA LEU A 481 -28.12 46.24 14.35
C LEU A 481 -27.65 47.69 14.31
N ASP A 482 -26.65 47.96 13.48
CA ASP A 482 -26.17 49.30 13.17
C ASP A 482 -26.37 49.56 11.67
N GLY A 483 -27.32 50.43 11.35
CA GLY A 483 -27.70 50.79 9.98
C GLY A 483 -29.21 50.81 9.74
N PRO A 484 -29.65 51.20 8.53
CA PRO A 484 -31.06 51.40 8.22
C PRO A 484 -31.86 50.14 7.84
N ALA A 485 -31.29 48.94 7.89
CA ALA A 485 -32.02 47.71 7.59
C ALA A 485 -33.22 47.50 8.54
N SER A 486 -34.24 46.81 8.05
CA SER A 486 -35.38 46.38 8.86
C SER A 486 -35.21 44.93 9.29
N VAL A 487 -35.85 44.55 10.39
CA VAL A 487 -35.74 43.22 11.01
C VAL A 487 -37.14 42.69 11.26
N ARG A 488 -37.36 41.42 10.91
CA ARG A 488 -38.60 40.71 11.24
C ARG A 488 -38.30 39.27 11.66
N VAL A 489 -39.11 38.76 12.58
CA VAL A 489 -39.10 37.35 12.99
C VAL A 489 -40.42 36.73 12.56
N GLU A 490 -40.36 35.56 11.94
CA GLU A 490 -41.51 34.75 11.53
C GLU A 490 -41.45 33.40 12.25
N GLU A 491 -42.59 32.91 12.73
CA GLU A 491 -42.76 31.54 13.21
C GLU A 491 -43.42 30.74 12.07
N THR A 492 -42.94 29.52 11.81
CA THR A 492 -43.50 28.62 10.78
C THR A 492 -44.32 27.50 11.38
#